data_AF-A0A951ZCY4-F1
#
_entry.id   AF-A0A951ZCY4-F1
#
_cell.length_a   1.000
_cell.length_b   1.000
_cell.length_c   1.000
_cell.angle_alpha   90.00
_cell.angle_beta   90.00
_cell.angle_gamma   90.00
#
_symmetry.space_group_name_H-M   'P 1'
#
loop_
_entity.id
_entity.type
_entity.pdbx_description
1 polymer ?
#
loop_
_entity_poly.entity_id
_entity_poly.type
_entity_poly.pdbx_seq_one_letter_code
_entity_poly.pdbx_strand_id
1 'polypeptide(L)'
;MEPTQSPRWGRFTAPRMVSHLISAVRMALGEEPVAPVRSYLGNPIVRYLVIHVVPWPKGAPTAPEMLARVPDSWAGDVGTLKSAIERAAANGAHGDWSPHPAFGAISGTDWGVLLHKHVHHHFTQFGV
;
A
#
# COMPACT_ATOMS: atom_id res chain seq x y z
N MET A 1 -7.79 -15.48 -5.76
CA MET A 1 -8.42 -14.26 -6.33
C MET A 1 -8.29 -14.36 -7.82
N GLU A 2 -9.36 -14.03 -8.54
CA GLU A 2 -9.40 -14.07 -10.02
C GLU A 2 -9.40 -12.64 -10.61
N PRO A 3 -8.91 -12.43 -11.85
CA PRO A 3 -8.85 -11.11 -12.47
C PRO A 3 -10.22 -10.46 -12.69
N THR A 4 -11.28 -11.26 -12.76
CA THR A 4 -12.67 -10.80 -12.96
C THR A 4 -13.44 -10.64 -11.65
N GLN A 5 -12.81 -10.90 -10.49
CA GLN A 5 -13.44 -10.78 -9.20
C GLN A 5 -13.84 -9.33 -8.93
N SER A 6 -15.11 -9.11 -8.62
CA SER A 6 -15.63 -7.79 -8.28
C SER A 6 -15.35 -7.44 -6.81
N PRO A 7 -15.08 -6.17 -6.49
CA PRO A 7 -14.90 -5.76 -5.11
C PRO A 7 -16.24 -5.80 -4.36
N ARG A 8 -16.21 -6.14 -3.07
CA ARG A 8 -17.36 -6.02 -2.16
C ARG A 8 -17.74 -4.58 -1.87
N TRP A 9 -16.79 -3.65 -1.99
CA TRP A 9 -17.00 -2.21 -1.82
C TRP A 9 -15.92 -1.41 -2.58
N GLY A 10 -16.17 -0.13 -2.89
CA GLY A 10 -15.22 0.70 -3.65
C GLY A 10 -15.29 0.47 -5.17
N ARG A 11 -14.29 0.97 -5.91
CA ARG A 11 -14.35 1.06 -7.39
C ARG A 11 -13.20 0.36 -8.12
N PHE A 12 -12.28 -0.29 -7.42
CA PHE A 12 -11.17 -0.99 -8.06
C PHE A 12 -11.64 -2.24 -8.81
N THR A 13 -11.06 -2.48 -9.98
CA THR A 13 -11.01 -3.84 -10.55
C THR A 13 -9.86 -4.62 -9.90
N ALA A 14 -9.91 -5.95 -9.90
CA ALA A 14 -8.85 -6.76 -9.30
C ALA A 14 -7.44 -6.44 -9.89
N PRO A 15 -7.25 -6.31 -11.22
CA PRO A 15 -5.95 -5.93 -11.78
C PRO A 15 -5.48 -4.53 -11.34
N ARG A 16 -6.40 -3.57 -11.23
CA ARG A 16 -6.09 -2.22 -10.73
C ARG A 16 -5.69 -2.22 -9.26
N MET A 17 -6.37 -3.02 -8.43
CA MET A 17 -6.00 -3.20 -7.02
C MET A 17 -4.61 -3.81 -6.88
N VAL A 18 -4.27 -4.84 -7.65
CA VAL A 18 -2.93 -5.45 -7.62
C VAL A 18 -1.86 -4.45 -8.05
N SER A 19 -2.09 -3.70 -9.14
CA SER A 19 -1.20 -2.62 -9.57
C SER A 19 -0.99 -1.56 -8.49
N HIS A 20 -2.07 -1.17 -7.80
CA HIS A 20 -2.01 -0.21 -6.71
C HIS A 20 -1.15 -0.71 -5.53
N LEU A 21 -1.32 -1.97 -5.13
CA LEU A 21 -0.51 -2.57 -4.08
C LEU A 21 0.97 -2.68 -4.48
N ILE A 22 1.28 -2.98 -5.74
CA ILE A 22 2.66 -3.00 -6.26
C ILE A 22 3.30 -1.62 -6.05
N SER A 23 2.64 -0.55 -6.51
CA SER A 23 3.15 0.82 -6.34
C SER A 23 3.31 1.19 -4.86
N ALA A 24 2.37 0.78 -4.00
CA ALA A 24 2.47 1.04 -2.57
C ALA A 24 3.71 0.39 -1.93
N VAL A 25 4.02 -0.85 -2.28
CA VAL A 25 5.19 -1.57 -1.75
C VAL A 25 6.48 -1.02 -2.34
N ARG A 26 6.52 -0.71 -3.64
CA ARG A 26 7.68 -0.11 -4.31
C ARG A 26 8.00 1.29 -3.78
N MET A 27 6.97 2.08 -3.46
CA MET A 27 7.14 3.37 -2.79
C MET A 27 7.83 3.21 -1.44
N ALA A 28 7.41 2.23 -0.64
CA ALA A 28 8.04 1.94 0.66
C ALA A 28 9.53 1.59 0.50
N LEU A 29 9.85 0.78 -0.52
CA LEU A 29 11.21 0.37 -0.87
C LEU A 29 12.04 1.47 -1.58
N GLY A 30 11.46 2.64 -1.87
CA GLY A 30 12.15 3.72 -2.60
C GLY A 30 12.34 3.49 -4.10
N GLU A 31 11.71 2.45 -4.66
CA GLU A 31 11.80 2.09 -6.07
C GLU A 31 10.85 2.90 -6.96
N GLU A 32 9.82 3.48 -6.35
CA GLU A 32 8.83 4.31 -7.02
C GLU A 32 8.72 5.65 -6.27
N PRO A 33 9.34 6.73 -6.79
CA PRO A 33 9.35 8.01 -6.11
C PRO A 33 7.95 8.63 -6.13
N VAL A 34 7.46 9.01 -4.95
CA VAL A 34 6.18 9.70 -4.79
C VAL A 34 6.46 11.03 -4.10
N ALA A 35 5.95 12.11 -4.68
CA ALA A 35 6.15 13.45 -4.14
C ALA A 35 5.53 13.57 -2.73
N PRO A 36 6.23 14.19 -1.76
CA PRO A 36 5.66 14.47 -0.45
C PRO A 36 4.37 15.30 -0.57
N VAL A 37 3.38 14.95 0.25
CA VAL A 37 2.12 15.69 0.32
C VAL A 37 2.04 16.45 1.63
N ARG A 38 1.57 17.71 1.58
CA ARG A 38 1.36 18.49 2.80
C ARG A 38 0.25 17.83 3.62
N SER A 39 0.60 17.31 4.79
CA SER A 39 -0.32 16.51 5.60
C SER A 39 -0.10 16.74 7.10
N TYR A 40 -1.20 16.75 7.86
CA TYR A 40 -1.15 16.72 9.33
C TYR A 40 -0.76 15.35 9.90
N LEU A 41 -0.71 14.32 9.03
CA LEU A 41 -0.36 12.96 9.40
C LEU A 41 1.11 12.81 9.84
N GLY A 42 1.98 13.78 9.55
CA GLY A 42 3.35 13.79 10.07
C GLY A 42 3.46 14.00 11.59
N ASN A 43 2.39 14.42 12.27
CA ASN A 43 2.37 14.51 13.73
C ASN A 43 2.50 13.10 14.36
N PRO A 44 3.44 12.86 15.30
CA PRO A 44 3.68 11.51 15.86
C PRO A 44 2.45 10.85 16.49
N ILE A 45 1.60 11.61 17.18
CA ILE A 45 0.39 11.09 17.82
C ILE A 45 -0.63 10.69 16.76
N VAL A 46 -0.88 11.57 15.79
CA VAL A 46 -1.81 11.29 14.68
C VAL A 46 -1.32 10.10 13.86
N ARG A 47 -0.03 10.06 13.53
CA ARG A 47 0.62 8.94 12.83
C ARG A 47 0.40 7.64 13.57
N TYR A 48 0.69 7.59 14.88
CA TYR A 48 0.50 6.39 15.68
C TYR A 48 -0.96 5.92 15.65
N LEU A 49 -1.92 6.83 15.84
CA LEU A 49 -3.34 6.50 15.78
C LEU A 49 -3.72 5.89 14.42
N VAL A 50 -3.29 6.48 13.31
CA VAL A 50 -3.65 5.98 11.96
C VAL A 50 -2.98 4.63 11.65
N ILE A 51 -1.72 4.46 12.02
CA ILE A 51 -0.98 3.22 11.74
C ILE A 51 -1.47 2.10 12.66
N HIS A 52 -1.67 2.33 13.96
CA HIS A 52 -1.86 1.25 14.93
C HIS A 52 -3.28 1.11 15.48
N VAL A 53 -4.09 2.18 15.49
CA VAL A 53 -5.36 2.18 16.25
C VAL A 53 -6.59 2.24 15.34
N VAL A 54 -6.60 3.16 14.39
CA VAL A 54 -7.79 3.47 13.59
C VAL A 54 -7.98 2.40 12.50
N PRO A 55 -9.17 1.79 12.39
CA PRO A 55 -9.50 0.91 11.28
C PRO A 55 -9.61 1.72 9.99
N TRP A 56 -9.13 1.16 8.88
CA TRP A 56 -9.22 1.84 7.59
C TRP A 56 -10.65 1.82 7.07
N PRO A 57 -11.28 2.99 6.83
CA PRO A 57 -12.67 3.05 6.44
C PRO A 57 -12.87 2.45 5.04
N LYS A 58 -13.97 1.70 4.88
CA LYS A 58 -14.36 1.16 3.58
C LYS A 58 -14.74 2.32 2.65
N GLY A 59 -14.24 2.27 1.42
CA GLY A 59 -14.61 3.22 0.36
C GLY A 59 -13.91 4.57 0.44
N ALA A 60 -12.86 4.70 1.27
CA ALA A 60 -12.01 5.88 1.24
C ALA A 60 -11.41 6.10 -0.16
N PRO A 61 -11.34 7.35 -0.65
CA PRO A 61 -10.73 7.64 -1.92
C PRO A 61 -9.23 7.33 -1.86
N THR A 62 -8.75 6.56 -2.84
CA THR A 62 -7.32 6.36 -3.06
C THR A 62 -6.69 7.65 -3.56
N ALA A 63 -5.50 7.98 -3.05
CA ALA A 63 -4.71 9.10 -3.55
C ALA A 63 -4.46 8.95 -5.07
N PRO A 64 -4.78 9.96 -5.90
CA PRO A 64 -4.62 9.88 -7.36
C PRO A 64 -3.21 9.49 -7.81
N GLU A 65 -2.19 9.89 -7.04
CA GLU A 65 -0.78 9.61 -7.28
C GLU A 65 -0.48 8.10 -7.24
N MET A 66 -1.28 7.32 -6.51
CA MET A 66 -1.14 5.87 -6.41
C MET A 66 -1.96 5.09 -7.45
N LEU A 67 -2.51 5.78 -8.46
CA LEU A 67 -3.29 5.21 -9.57
C LEU A 67 -2.54 5.25 -10.91
N ALA A 68 -1.29 5.74 -10.92
CA ALA A 68 -0.52 5.94 -12.14
C ALA A 68 -0.17 4.62 -12.85
N ARG A 69 0.06 3.53 -12.09
CA ARG A 69 0.39 2.23 -12.67
C ARG A 69 -0.81 1.65 -13.43
N VAL A 70 -0.58 1.32 -14.69
CA VAL A 70 -1.53 0.58 -15.54
C VAL A 70 -1.31 -0.92 -15.33
N PRO A 71 -2.37 -1.73 -15.20
CA PRO A 71 -2.24 -3.18 -15.09
C PRO A 71 -1.60 -3.80 -16.34
N ASP A 72 -0.76 -4.81 -16.10
CA ASP A 72 -0.21 -5.68 -17.14
C ASP A 72 -0.98 -7.03 -17.11
N SER A 73 -0.36 -8.11 -17.62
CA SER A 73 -0.89 -9.46 -17.50
C SER A 73 -1.14 -9.83 -16.04
N TRP A 74 -2.27 -10.52 -15.79
CA TRP A 74 -2.67 -10.92 -14.44
C TRP A 74 -1.59 -11.72 -13.71
N ALA A 75 -1.04 -12.74 -14.37
CA ALA A 75 0.01 -13.58 -13.79
C ALA A 75 1.30 -12.78 -13.52
N GLY A 76 1.68 -11.87 -14.43
CA GLY A 76 2.85 -11.01 -14.25
C GLY A 76 2.70 -10.04 -13.08
N ASP A 77 1.54 -9.39 -12.96
CA ASP A 77 1.26 -8.46 -11.87
C ASP A 77 1.17 -9.17 -10.51
N VAL A 78 0.50 -10.32 -10.43
CA VAL A 78 0.47 -11.13 -9.19
C VAL A 78 1.88 -11.58 -8.77
N GLY A 79 2.70 -12.03 -9.73
CA GLY A 79 4.10 -12.38 -9.46
C GLY A 79 4.93 -11.19 -9.00
N THR A 80 4.73 -10.03 -9.62
CA THR A 80 5.41 -8.77 -9.24
C THR A 80 5.03 -8.34 -7.83
N LEU A 81 3.74 -8.38 -7.48
CA LEU A 81 3.27 -8.04 -6.14
C LEU A 81 3.89 -8.97 -5.09
N LYS A 82 3.88 -10.28 -5.35
CA LYS A 82 4.48 -11.27 -4.45
C LYS A 82 5.96 -10.97 -4.23
N SER A 83 6.73 -10.77 -5.29
CA SER A 83 8.16 -10.45 -5.20
C SER A 83 8.41 -9.13 -4.47
N ALA A 84 7.58 -8.10 -4.69
CA ALA A 84 7.70 -6.83 -3.97
C ALA A 84 7.47 -7.00 -2.46
N ILE A 85 6.45 -7.77 -2.06
CA ILE A 85 6.17 -8.07 -0.65
C ILE A 85 7.31 -8.88 -0.03
N GLU A 86 7.86 -9.88 -0.73
CA GLU A 86 9.00 -10.66 -0.26
C GLU A 86 10.24 -9.79 -0.01
N ARG A 87 10.52 -8.83 -0.91
CA ARG A 87 11.63 -7.87 -0.73
C ARG A 87 11.37 -6.92 0.44
N ALA A 88 10.15 -6.43 0.59
CA ALA A 88 9.75 -5.61 1.75
C ALA A 88 9.91 -6.38 3.07
N ALA A 89 9.54 -7.66 3.09
CA ALA A 89 9.73 -8.52 4.25
C ALA A 89 11.22 -8.77 4.55
N ALA A 90 12.03 -9.01 3.51
CA ALA A 90 13.47 -9.20 3.64
C ALA A 90 14.21 -7.93 4.11
N ASN A 91 13.71 -6.74 3.72
CA ASN A 91 14.24 -5.46 4.20
C ASN A 91 14.05 -5.33 5.72
N GLY A 92 12.90 -5.78 6.24
CA GLY A 92 12.65 -5.91 7.67
C GLY A 92 12.64 -4.58 8.44
N ALA A 93 12.60 -4.66 9.78
CA ALA A 93 12.42 -3.49 10.63
C ALA A 93 13.62 -2.51 10.63
N HIS A 94 14.80 -2.99 10.26
CA HIS A 94 16.06 -2.23 10.23
C HIS A 94 16.56 -1.93 8.82
N GLY A 95 15.78 -2.29 7.80
CA GLY A 95 16.09 -2.01 6.41
C GLY A 95 16.07 -0.53 6.07
N ASP A 96 16.57 -0.20 4.89
CA ASP A 96 16.49 1.16 4.36
C ASP A 96 15.09 1.37 3.77
N TRP A 97 14.35 2.32 4.32
CA TRP A 97 12.97 2.61 3.94
C TRP A 97 12.85 4.06 3.49
N SER A 98 12.13 4.27 2.39
CA SER A 98 11.85 5.61 1.91
C SER A 98 10.95 6.38 2.88
N PRO A 99 11.10 7.71 3.02
CA PRO A 99 10.13 8.53 3.74
C PRO A 99 8.73 8.40 3.11
N HIS A 100 7.72 8.17 3.94
CA HIS A 100 6.35 8.09 3.46
C HIS A 100 5.84 9.48 3.04
N PRO A 101 5.22 9.67 1.87
CA PRO A 101 4.80 10.98 1.35
C PRO A 101 3.95 11.81 2.32
N ALA A 102 3.06 11.17 3.07
CA ALA A 102 2.18 11.82 4.06
C ALA A 102 2.65 11.74 5.53
N PHE A 103 3.44 10.71 5.91
CA PHE A 103 3.84 10.47 7.31
C PHE A 103 5.28 10.90 7.60
N GLY A 104 6.05 11.27 6.58
CA GLY A 104 7.48 11.54 6.68
C GLY A 104 8.28 10.27 6.96
N ALA A 105 9.43 10.42 7.60
CA ALA A 105 10.25 9.29 8.03
C ALA A 105 9.52 8.51 9.14
N ILE A 106 9.24 7.23 8.87
CA ILE A 106 8.63 6.29 9.81
C ILE A 106 9.56 5.08 9.97
N SER A 107 9.43 4.37 11.09
CA SER A 107 10.27 3.19 11.35
C SER A 107 9.95 2.06 10.36
N GLY A 108 10.90 1.12 10.16
CA GLY A 108 10.62 -0.09 9.38
C GLY A 108 9.48 -0.92 9.95
N THR A 109 9.32 -0.93 11.28
CA THR A 109 8.16 -1.55 11.95
C THR A 109 6.85 -0.87 11.57
N ASP A 110 6.80 0.47 11.59
CA ASP A 110 5.60 1.22 11.19
C ASP A 110 5.29 1.00 9.71
N TRP A 111 6.30 0.94 8.84
CA TRP A 111 6.15 0.55 7.44
C TRP A 111 5.54 -0.85 7.30
N GLY A 112 6.06 -1.82 8.06
CA GLY A 112 5.52 -3.19 8.07
C GLY A 112 4.05 -3.24 8.46
N VAL A 113 3.66 -2.55 9.54
CA VAL A 113 2.26 -2.46 9.97
C VAL A 113 1.40 -1.77 8.92
N LEU A 114 1.89 -0.69 8.33
CA LEU A 114 1.17 0.08 7.31
C LEU A 114 0.93 -0.76 6.04
N LEU A 115 1.96 -1.43 5.52
CA LEU A 115 1.86 -2.32 4.36
C LEU A 115 0.92 -3.50 4.64
N HIS A 116 1.02 -4.12 5.82
CA HIS A 116 0.10 -5.18 6.22
C HIS A 116 -1.35 -4.70 6.23
N LYS A 117 -1.64 -3.57 6.90
CA LYS A 117 -2.99 -3.00 6.94
C LYS A 117 -3.51 -2.69 5.53
N HIS A 118 -2.66 -2.16 4.67
CA HIS A 118 -3.01 -1.79 3.31
C HIS A 118 -3.36 -3.01 2.44
N VAL A 119 -2.50 -4.03 2.45
CA VAL A 119 -2.74 -5.30 1.73
C VAL A 119 -3.99 -5.99 2.27
N HIS A 120 -4.11 -6.10 3.60
CA HIS A 120 -5.25 -6.75 4.24
C HIS A 120 -6.57 -6.02 3.93
N HIS A 121 -6.58 -4.69 3.93
CA HIS A 121 -7.74 -3.88 3.59
C HIS A 121 -8.22 -4.17 2.16
N HIS A 122 -7.32 -4.22 1.18
CA HIS A 122 -7.67 -4.53 -0.19
C HIS A 122 -8.01 -6.01 -0.42
N PHE A 123 -7.39 -6.94 0.29
CA PHE A 123 -7.78 -8.35 0.19
C PHE A 123 -9.19 -8.56 0.75
N THR A 124 -9.49 -7.93 1.89
CA THR A 124 -10.84 -7.90 2.48
C THR A 124 -11.85 -7.21 1.55
N GLN A 125 -11.43 -6.15 0.84
CA GLN A 125 -12.26 -5.48 -0.18
C GLN A 125 -12.72 -6.44 -1.25
N PHE A 126 -11.85 -7.36 -1.68
CA PHE A 126 -12.17 -8.38 -2.68
C PHE A 126 -12.71 -9.67 -2.06
N GLY A 127 -12.67 -9.81 -0.74
CA GLY A 127 -13.19 -10.98 -0.04
C GLY A 127 -12.26 -12.17 0.00
N VAL A 128 -10.96 -11.91 -0.06
CA VAL A 128 -9.85 -12.86 0.16
C VAL A 128 -9.50 -12.88 1.64
#